data_AF-W7WE18-F1
#
_entry.id   AF-W7WE18-F1
#
_cell.length_a   1.000
_cell.length_b   1.000
_cell.length_c   1.000
_cell.angle_alpha   90.00
_cell.angle_beta   90.00
_cell.angle_gamma   90.00
#
_symmetry.space_group_name_H-M   'P 1'
#
loop_
_entity.id
_entity.type
_entity.pdbx_description
1 polymer ?
#
loop_
_entity_poly.entity_id
_entity_poly.type
_entity_poly.pdbx_seq_one_letter_code
_entity_poly.pdbx_strand_id
1 'polypeptide(L)'
;MLARFPLFLMASLVLALHAPLLRAGPVEDAVSEVQHEWEVTRYQTPPKEREKRYEALVAKAHQFSEAHPGRSEPLVWEASS
;
A
#
# COMPACT_ATOMS: atom_id res chain seq x y z
N MET A 1 19.30 -31.33 31.14
CA MET A 1 18.42 -30.85 30.04
C MET A 1 18.21 -29.35 30.21
N LEU A 2 19.18 -28.51 29.81
CA LEU A 2 19.19 -27.06 30.14
C LEU A 2 19.97 -26.24 29.09
N ALA A 3 19.87 -26.60 27.80
CA ALA A 3 20.55 -25.90 26.72
C ALA A 3 19.68 -25.69 25.46
N ARG A 4 18.34 -25.74 25.59
CA ARG A 4 17.42 -25.54 24.45
C ARG A 4 16.77 -24.15 24.41
N PHE A 5 16.94 -23.35 25.47
CA PHE A 5 16.39 -21.99 25.55
C PHE A 5 17.23 -20.84 24.93
N PRO A 6 18.57 -20.91 24.75
CA PRO A 6 19.30 -19.73 24.25
C PRO A 6 19.21 -19.56 22.72
N LEU A 7 18.87 -20.63 21.98
CA LEU A 7 18.81 -20.59 20.52
C LEU A 7 17.59 -19.77 20.02
N PHE A 8 16.46 -19.86 20.72
CA PHE A 8 15.26 -19.08 20.38
C PHE A 8 15.43 -17.59 20.68
N LEU A 9 16.11 -17.22 21.77
CA LEU A 9 16.37 -15.82 22.11
C LEU A 9 17.35 -15.14 21.14
N MET A 10 18.34 -15.88 20.62
CA MET A 10 19.26 -15.38 19.59
C MET A 10 18.60 -15.24 18.21
N ALA A 11 17.70 -16.15 17.84
CA ALA A 11 16.95 -16.05 16.57
C ALA A 11 16.04 -14.80 16.52
N SER A 12 15.44 -14.42 17.65
CA SER A 12 14.62 -13.21 17.77
C SER A 12 15.42 -11.91 17.64
N LEU A 13 16.65 -11.89 18.17
CA LEU A 13 17.52 -10.71 18.12
C LEU A 13 18.07 -10.47 16.70
N VAL A 14 18.34 -11.54 15.95
CA VAL A 14 18.74 -11.45 14.55
C VAL A 14 17.59 -10.93 13.69
N LEU A 15 16.34 -11.36 13.89
CA LEU A 15 15.20 -10.88 13.10
C LEU A 15 14.93 -9.37 13.30
N ALA A 16 15.15 -8.84 14.51
CA ALA A 16 15.02 -7.42 14.81
C ALA A 16 16.11 -6.55 14.13
N LEU A 17 17.29 -7.11 13.88
CA LEU A 17 18.38 -6.46 13.13
C LEU A 17 18.14 -6.48 11.61
N HIS A 18 17.19 -7.30 11.13
CA HIS A 18 16.78 -7.40 9.74
C HIS A 18 15.48 -6.67 9.43
N ALA A 19 14.88 -5.93 10.37
CA ALA A 19 13.87 -4.93 10.01
C ALA A 19 14.65 -3.82 9.30
N PRO A 20 14.79 -3.85 7.96
CA PRO A 20 15.45 -2.75 7.32
C PRO A 20 14.54 -1.55 7.58
N LEU A 21 15.13 -0.37 7.50
CA LEU A 21 14.40 0.86 7.25
C LEU A 21 13.67 0.70 5.90
N LEU A 22 12.59 -0.08 5.86
CA LEU A 22 11.71 -0.25 4.71
C LEU A 22 10.87 1.02 4.64
N ARG A 23 11.54 2.10 4.23
CA ARG A 23 10.87 3.25 3.69
C ARG A 23 10.23 2.75 2.40
N ALA A 24 8.90 2.86 2.34
CA ALA A 24 8.15 2.63 1.12
C ALA A 24 8.86 3.35 -0.04
N GLY A 25 8.98 2.65 -1.17
CA GLY A 25 9.48 3.28 -2.38
C GLY A 25 8.41 4.19 -2.97
N PRO A 26 8.75 4.98 -4.00
CA PRO A 26 7.82 5.92 -4.63
C PRO A 26 6.52 5.28 -5.14
N VAL A 27 6.56 3.99 -5.51
CA VAL A 27 5.38 3.25 -5.98
C VAL A 27 4.47 2.88 -4.82
N GLU A 28 5.04 2.43 -3.71
CA GLU A 28 4.27 2.05 -2.51
C GLU A 28 3.62 3.27 -1.85
N ASP A 29 4.29 4.42 -1.87
CA ASP A 29 3.73 5.71 -1.44
C ASP A 29 2.52 6.11 -2.30
N ALA A 30 2.65 6.01 -3.64
CA ALA A 30 1.56 6.34 -4.56
C ALA A 30 0.39 5.35 -4.48
N VAL A 31 0.64 4.05 -4.28
CA VAL A 31 -0.39 3.06 -3.96
C VAL A 31 -1.16 3.44 -2.70
N SER A 32 -0.44 3.84 -1.65
CA SER A 32 -1.06 4.22 -0.37
C SER A 32 -1.97 5.43 -0.51
N GLU A 33 -1.61 6.38 -1.38
CA GLU A 33 -2.41 7.55 -1.68
C GLU A 33 -3.73 7.19 -2.39
N VAL A 34 -3.66 6.38 -3.46
CA VAL A 34 -4.85 5.91 -4.20
C VAL A 34 -5.77 5.08 -3.29
N GLN A 35 -5.20 4.20 -2.47
CA GLN A 35 -5.95 3.41 -1.49
C GLN A 35 -6.68 4.30 -0.49
N HIS A 36 -5.99 5.30 0.07
CA HIS A 36 -6.60 6.18 1.06
C HIS A 36 -7.76 6.99 0.47
N GLU A 37 -7.59 7.52 -0.75
CA GLU A 37 -8.66 8.26 -1.42
C GLU A 37 -9.86 7.38 -1.78
N TRP A 38 -9.63 6.13 -2.15
CA TRP A 38 -10.70 5.14 -2.32
C TRP A 38 -11.48 4.94 -1.02
N GLU A 39 -10.80 4.75 0.11
CA GLU A 39 -11.44 4.55 1.42
C GLU A 39 -12.30 5.76 1.82
N VAL A 40 -11.77 6.97 1.65
CA VAL A 40 -12.51 8.21 1.92
C VAL A 40 -13.71 8.35 0.99
N THR A 41 -13.55 8.05 -0.31
CA THR A 41 -14.62 8.12 -1.30
C THR A 41 -15.72 7.11 -0.96
N ARG A 42 -15.35 5.88 -0.60
CA ARG A 42 -16.29 4.81 -0.32
C ARG A 42 -17.05 5.01 0.98
N TYR A 43 -16.35 5.34 2.06
CA TYR A 43 -16.91 5.27 3.41
C TYR A 43 -17.29 6.63 3.98
N GLN A 44 -16.60 7.70 3.59
CA GLN A 44 -16.72 9.01 4.25
C GLN A 44 -17.38 10.06 3.37
N THR A 45 -17.42 9.86 2.05
CA THR A 45 -17.97 10.85 1.12
C THR A 45 -19.50 10.80 1.05
N PRO A 46 -20.19 11.95 1.19
CA PRO A 46 -21.65 12.02 1.03
C PRO A 46 -22.09 11.44 -0.33
N PRO A 47 -23.24 10.74 -0.41
CA PRO A 47 -23.66 10.08 -1.64
C PRO A 47 -23.71 10.99 -2.87
N LYS A 48 -24.10 12.27 -2.70
CA LYS A 48 -24.19 13.26 -3.78
C LYS A 48 -22.83 13.69 -4.37
N GLU A 49 -21.75 13.51 -3.63
CA GLU A 49 -20.38 13.89 -4.05
C GLU A 49 -19.56 12.68 -4.50
N ARG A 50 -20.05 11.47 -4.23
CA ARG A 50 -19.26 10.24 -4.32
C ARG A 50 -18.90 9.86 -5.74
N GLU A 51 -19.85 9.96 -6.66
CA GLU A 51 -19.65 9.63 -8.08
C GLU A 51 -18.52 10.48 -8.69
N LYS A 52 -18.61 11.81 -8.52
CA LYS A 52 -17.57 12.73 -8.98
C LYS A 52 -16.19 12.45 -8.35
N ARG A 53 -16.15 12.02 -7.08
CA ARG A 53 -14.88 11.64 -6.44
C ARG A 53 -14.31 10.34 -7.00
N TYR A 54 -15.15 9.36 -7.32
CA TYR A 54 -14.69 8.14 -8.00
C TYR A 54 -14.16 8.46 -9.41
N GLU A 55 -14.83 9.32 -10.18
CA GLU A 55 -14.32 9.74 -11.50
C GLU A 55 -12.90 10.34 -11.40
N ALA A 56 -12.67 11.19 -10.39
CA ALA A 56 -11.35 11.76 -10.13
C ALA A 56 -10.33 10.70 -9.71
N LEU A 57 -10.74 9.72 -8.89
CA LEU A 57 -9.89 8.63 -8.43
C LEU A 57 -9.48 7.71 -9.57
N VAL A 58 -10.40 7.36 -10.48
CA VAL A 58 -10.10 6.58 -11.70
C VAL A 58 -9.07 7.31 -12.55
N ALA A 59 -9.25 8.62 -12.78
CA ALA A 59 -8.29 9.42 -13.54
C ALA A 59 -6.89 9.42 -12.88
N LYS A 60 -6.84 9.51 -11.54
CA LYS A 60 -5.60 9.43 -10.77
C LYS A 60 -4.92 8.06 -10.88
N ALA A 61 -5.68 6.98 -10.73
CA ALA A 61 -5.18 5.62 -10.83
C ALA A 61 -4.65 5.32 -12.25
N HIS A 62 -5.32 5.82 -13.28
CA HIS A 62 -4.84 5.73 -14.66
C HIS A 62 -3.48 6.44 -14.86
N GLN A 63 -3.36 7.69 -14.41
CA GLN A 63 -2.09 8.43 -14.48
C GLN A 63 -0.98 7.72 -13.70
N PHE A 64 -1.32 7.10 -12.57
CA PHE A 64 -0.37 6.33 -11.78
C PHE A 64 0.13 5.09 -12.53
N SER A 65 -0.74 4.36 -13.23
CA SER A 65 -0.37 3.26 -14.11
C SER A 65 0.52 3.70 -15.27
N GLU A 66 0.18 4.80 -15.94
CA GLU A 66 1.00 5.33 -17.04
C GLU A 66 2.40 5.73 -16.60
N ALA A 67 2.53 6.29 -15.38
CA ALA A 67 3.82 6.70 -14.82
C ALA A 67 4.72 5.52 -14.39
N HIS A 68 4.17 4.31 -14.25
CA HIS A 68 4.87 3.14 -13.71
C HIS A 68 4.70 1.90 -14.61
N PRO A 69 5.20 1.94 -15.86
CA PRO A 69 5.05 0.85 -16.81
C PRO A 69 5.71 -0.44 -16.30
N GLY A 70 5.03 -1.57 -16.51
CA GLY A 70 5.52 -2.91 -16.12
C GLY A 70 5.36 -3.22 -14.62
N ARG A 71 4.76 -2.32 -13.84
CA ARG A 71 4.36 -2.58 -12.45
C ARG A 71 2.92 -3.07 -12.41
N SER A 72 2.68 -4.11 -11.62
CA SER A 72 1.34 -4.70 -11.49
C SER A 72 0.47 -3.94 -10.49
N GLU A 73 1.09 -3.36 -9.46
CA GLU A 73 0.38 -2.68 -8.38
C GLU A 73 -0.48 -1.51 -8.89
N PRO A 74 0.02 -0.58 -9.74
CA PRO A 74 -0.80 0.48 -10.33
C PRO A 74 -2.01 -0.04 -11.13
N LEU A 75 -1.80 -1.09 -11.93
CA LEU A 75 -2.84 -1.67 -12.80
C LEU A 75 -3.98 -2.30 -11.99
N VAL A 76 -3.67 -2.93 -10.85
CA VAL A 76 -4.69 -3.50 -9.95
C VAL A 76 -5.59 -2.40 -9.39
N TRP A 77 -5.00 -1.26 -9.01
CA TRP A 77 -5.75 -0.13 -8.45
C TRP A 77 -6.57 0.59 -9.51
N GLU A 78 -6.06 0.76 -10.73
CA GLU A 78 -6.84 1.31 -11.84
C GLU A 78 -8.09 0.48 -12.13
N ALA A 79 -7.98 -0.85 -12.15
CA ALA A 79 -9.12 -1.73 -12.38
C ALA A 79 -10.16 -1.75 -11.23
N SER A 80 -9.79 -1.25 -10.04
CA SER A 80 -10.60 -1.34 -8.82
C SER A 80 -11.15 0.02 -8.34
N SER A 81 -10.79 1.10 -9.02
CA SER A 81 -11.16 2.49 -8.67
C SER A 81 -12.50 2.92 -9.25
#